data_AF-A0A6B3EUG3-F1
#
_entry.id   AF-A0A6B3EUG3-F1
#
_cell.length_a   1.000
_cell.length_b   1.000
_cell.length_c   1.000
_cell.angle_alpha   90.00
_cell.angle_beta   90.00
_cell.angle_gamma   90.00
#
_symmetry.space_group_name_H-M   'P 1'
#
loop_
_entity.id
_entity.type
_entity.pdbx_description
1 polymer ?
#
loop_
_entity_poly.entity_id
_entity_poly.type
_entity_poly.pdbx_seq_one_letter_code
_entity_poly.pdbx_strand_id
1 'polypeptide(L)'
;AVETKHPTRWAGQVEERLIHLLERFGLTGKTGVAEDGEGADDPFRPAPSPVRVMSFSARSLHRVRALAPLLPTVHLTQFASPRHREGRLPPGVRIAGPSIRLVRNHPAYVARMQEAGHPVHVWTVNNPADVDLCVRLGVDAVITNRPRAVLQQLGR
;
A
#
# COMPACT_ATOMS: atom_id res chain seq x y z
N ALA A 1 6.86 -1.78 -4.65
CA ALA A 1 5.67 -0.90 -4.71
C ALA A 1 6.07 0.40 -5.40
N VAL A 2 5.15 1.06 -6.09
CA VAL A 2 5.41 2.24 -6.93
C VAL A 2 4.59 3.42 -6.43
N GLU A 3 5.20 4.59 -6.24
CA GLU A 3 4.49 5.81 -5.85
C GLU A 3 4.22 6.71 -7.06
N THR A 4 2.99 7.17 -7.22
CA THR A 4 2.63 8.27 -8.14
C THR A 4 2.60 9.59 -7.38
N LYS A 5 3.26 10.63 -7.91
CA LYS A 5 3.26 11.97 -7.30
C LYS A 5 2.18 12.85 -7.91
N HIS A 6 1.57 13.70 -7.09
CA HIS A 6 0.53 14.67 -7.49
C HIS A 6 0.61 15.95 -6.64
N PRO A 7 0.17 17.10 -7.17
CA PRO A 7 -0.29 17.32 -8.55
C PRO A 7 0.87 17.28 -9.57
N THR A 8 0.56 17.01 -10.83
CA THR A 8 1.54 17.08 -11.94
C THR A 8 0.93 17.75 -13.15
N ARG A 9 1.77 18.29 -14.05
CA ARG A 9 1.32 18.84 -15.35
C ARG A 9 0.73 17.79 -16.29
N TRP A 10 0.98 16.51 -16.03
CA TRP A 10 0.55 15.39 -16.85
C TRP A 10 -0.76 14.76 -16.35
N ALA A 11 -1.32 15.24 -15.23
CA ALA A 11 -2.59 14.81 -14.67
C ALA A 11 -2.77 13.27 -14.66
N GLY A 12 -3.78 12.74 -15.37
CA GLY A 12 -4.10 11.31 -15.44
C GLY A 12 -3.12 10.47 -16.26
N GLN A 13 -2.32 11.10 -17.14
CA GLN A 13 -1.42 10.39 -18.05
C GLN A 13 -0.31 9.64 -17.31
N VAL A 14 0.04 10.07 -16.08
CA VAL A 14 0.99 9.36 -15.22
C VAL A 14 0.45 7.98 -14.84
N GLU A 15 -0.83 7.91 -14.45
CA GLU A 15 -1.48 6.64 -14.13
C GLU A 15 -1.59 5.76 -15.37
N GLU A 16 -2.08 6.29 -16.48
CA GLU A 16 -2.20 5.56 -17.76
C GLU A 16 -0.87 4.96 -18.20
N ARG A 17 0.21 5.75 -18.19
CA ARG A 17 1.51 5.27 -18.63
C ARG A 17 2.10 4.21 -17.69
N LEU A 18 1.87 4.35 -16.39
CA LEU A 18 2.26 3.35 -15.40
C LEU A 18 1.51 2.04 -15.63
N ILE A 19 0.19 2.08 -15.82
CA ILE A 19 -0.61 0.87 -16.07
C ILE A 19 -0.17 0.19 -17.36
N HIS A 20 -0.04 0.91 -18.48
CA HIS A 20 0.48 0.35 -19.73
C HIS A 20 1.87 -0.30 -19.56
N LEU A 21 2.73 0.26 -18.70
CA LEU A 21 4.03 -0.34 -18.42
C LEU A 21 3.87 -1.64 -17.62
N LEU A 22 3.03 -1.65 -16.59
CA LEU A 22 2.79 -2.85 -15.78
C LEU A 22 2.14 -3.97 -16.59
N GLU A 23 1.16 -3.65 -17.44
CA GLU A 23 0.51 -4.60 -18.35
C GLU A 23 1.50 -5.25 -19.30
N ARG A 24 2.41 -4.46 -19.89
CA ARG A 24 3.47 -4.97 -20.77
C ARG A 24 4.33 -6.04 -20.10
N PHE A 25 4.48 -5.99 -18.77
CA PHE A 25 5.23 -6.96 -17.99
C PHE A 25 4.35 -8.00 -17.27
N GLY A 26 3.04 -8.03 -17.53
CA GLY A 26 2.10 -8.95 -16.86
C GLY A 26 1.94 -8.68 -15.36
N LEU A 27 2.17 -7.44 -14.92
CA LEU A 27 2.22 -7.04 -13.50
C LEU A 27 0.93 -6.36 -13.00
N THR A 28 -0.17 -6.37 -13.75
CA THR A 28 -1.46 -5.81 -13.28
C THR A 28 -2.32 -6.80 -12.50
N GLY A 29 -1.87 -8.06 -12.40
CA GLY A 29 -2.64 -9.17 -11.83
C GLY A 29 -3.21 -10.05 -12.95
N LYS A 30 -3.50 -11.31 -12.62
CA LYS A 30 -4.08 -12.27 -13.58
C LYS A 30 -5.56 -12.48 -13.27
N THR A 31 -6.41 -12.40 -14.29
CA THR A 31 -7.79 -12.89 -14.24
C THR A 31 -7.84 -14.29 -14.85
N GLY A 32 -7.69 -15.32 -14.02
CA GLY A 32 -8.00 -16.71 -14.37
C GLY A 32 -6.98 -17.49 -15.22
N VAL A 33 -7.07 -18.81 -15.04
CA VAL A 33 -6.26 -19.96 -15.52
C VAL A 33 -4.78 -19.87 -15.16
N ALA A 34 -4.42 -20.62 -14.11
CA ALA A 34 -3.04 -20.96 -13.81
C ALA A 34 -2.42 -21.64 -15.04
N GLU A 35 -1.50 -20.94 -15.71
CA GLU A 35 -0.58 -21.58 -16.64
C GLU A 35 0.36 -22.43 -15.80
N ASP A 36 0.21 -23.74 -15.97
CA ASP A 36 1.10 -24.82 -15.55
C ASP A 36 1.48 -24.87 -14.05
N GLY A 37 0.63 -25.56 -13.29
CA GLY A 37 1.12 -26.61 -12.41
C GLY A 37 1.66 -26.28 -11.01
N GLU A 38 1.52 -25.07 -10.48
CA GLU A 38 1.87 -24.79 -9.07
C GLU A 38 0.70 -24.18 -8.26
N GLY A 39 0.11 -24.97 -7.36
CA GLY A 39 -0.70 -24.50 -6.24
C GLY A 39 -2.14 -24.09 -6.54
N ALA A 40 -2.99 -25.05 -6.94
CA ALA A 40 -4.41 -24.83 -7.22
C ALA A 40 -5.28 -24.77 -5.93
N ASP A 41 -5.30 -23.61 -5.28
CA ASP A 41 -6.44 -23.19 -4.44
C ASP A 41 -7.27 -22.18 -5.24
N ASP A 42 -8.21 -22.71 -6.03
CA ASP A 42 -9.17 -22.00 -6.90
C ASP A 42 -8.56 -21.29 -8.15
N PRO A 43 -8.66 -21.89 -9.36
CA PRO A 43 -8.17 -21.32 -10.62
C PRO A 43 -8.95 -20.07 -11.10
N PHE A 44 -10.06 -19.73 -10.43
CA PHE A 44 -10.83 -18.51 -10.68
C PHE A 44 -10.51 -17.39 -9.69
N ARG A 45 -9.68 -17.63 -8.67
CA ARG A 45 -9.31 -16.62 -7.70
C ARG A 45 -8.34 -15.62 -8.33
N PRO A 46 -8.68 -14.32 -8.40
CA PRO A 46 -7.75 -13.31 -8.88
C PRO A 46 -6.50 -13.30 -7.99
N ALA A 47 -5.34 -13.62 -8.56
CA ALA A 47 -4.07 -13.42 -7.87
C ALA A 47 -3.78 -11.92 -7.84
N PRO A 48 -3.70 -11.28 -6.66
CA PRO A 48 -3.39 -9.88 -6.58
C PRO A 48 -2.00 -9.64 -7.17
N SER A 49 -1.84 -8.53 -7.88
CA SER A 49 -0.55 -8.18 -8.47
C SER A 49 0.58 -8.16 -7.41
N PRO A 50 1.80 -8.60 -7.76
CA PRO A 50 2.97 -8.42 -6.90
C PRO A 50 3.35 -6.94 -6.74
N VAL A 51 2.84 -6.07 -7.62
CA VAL A 51 3.03 -4.63 -7.59
C VAL A 51 1.86 -3.98 -6.86
N ARG A 52 2.20 -3.04 -5.97
CA ARG A 52 1.24 -2.13 -5.33
C ARG A 52 1.54 -0.71 -5.75
N VAL A 53 0.50 0.08 -5.99
CA VAL A 53 0.62 1.51 -6.29
C VAL A 53 0.21 2.33 -5.07
N MET A 54 1.00 3.35 -4.74
CA MET A 54 0.76 4.22 -3.60
C MET A 54 0.70 5.69 -4.01
N SER A 55 -0.10 6.48 -3.30
CA SER A 55 -0.27 7.90 -3.59
C SER A 55 -0.87 8.65 -2.40
N PHE A 56 -0.46 9.91 -2.24
CA PHE A 56 -1.17 10.87 -1.37
C PHE A 56 -2.48 11.36 -2.01
N SER A 57 -2.66 11.18 -3.32
CA SER A 57 -3.83 11.65 -4.05
C SER A 57 -4.88 10.54 -4.17
N ALA A 58 -6.01 10.71 -3.47
CA ALA A 58 -7.16 9.81 -3.62
C ALA A 58 -7.67 9.75 -5.07
N ARG A 59 -7.59 10.87 -5.81
CA ARG A 59 -7.97 10.94 -7.23
C ARG A 59 -7.06 10.10 -8.12
N SER A 60 -5.76 10.08 -7.82
CA SER A 60 -4.79 9.23 -8.52
C SER A 60 -5.09 7.75 -8.26
N LEU A 61 -5.33 7.36 -7.00
CA LEU A 61 -5.69 5.98 -6.66
C LEU A 61 -7.01 5.52 -7.30
N HIS A 62 -7.99 6.42 -7.40
CA HIS A 62 -9.24 6.15 -8.10
C HIS A 62 -8.99 5.82 -9.58
N ARG A 63 -8.13 6.58 -10.28
CA ARG A 63 -7.76 6.30 -11.69
C ARG A 63 -7.02 4.98 -11.83
N VAL A 64 -6.03 4.71 -10.96
CA VAL A 64 -5.31 3.43 -10.94
C VAL A 64 -6.29 2.27 -10.81
N ARG A 65 -7.25 2.35 -9.88
CA ARG A 65 -8.26 1.31 -9.70
C ARG A 65 -9.18 1.17 -10.91
N ALA A 66 -9.57 2.28 -11.55
CA ALA A 66 -10.41 2.25 -12.73
C ALA A 66 -9.71 1.57 -13.93
N LEU A 67 -8.41 1.79 -14.08
CA LEU A 67 -7.59 1.21 -15.15
C LEU A 67 -7.16 -0.24 -14.86
N ALA A 68 -6.86 -0.57 -13.60
CA ALA A 68 -6.37 -1.87 -13.18
C ALA A 68 -6.96 -2.28 -11.81
N PRO A 69 -8.18 -2.84 -11.78
CA PRO A 69 -8.90 -3.15 -10.53
C PRO A 69 -8.22 -4.15 -9.60
N LEU A 70 -7.35 -5.01 -10.15
CA LEU A 70 -6.60 -6.02 -9.40
C LEU A 70 -5.29 -5.50 -8.79
N LEU A 71 -4.84 -4.28 -9.13
CA LEU A 71 -3.69 -3.65 -8.49
C LEU A 71 -4.06 -3.18 -7.07
N PRO A 72 -3.38 -3.67 -6.02
CA PRO A 72 -3.59 -3.14 -4.68
C PRO A 72 -3.09 -1.69 -4.61
N THR A 73 -3.91 -0.84 -3.98
CA THR A 73 -3.61 0.59 -3.79
C THR A 73 -3.40 0.93 -2.32
N VAL A 74 -2.43 1.81 -2.06
CA VAL A 74 -2.07 2.31 -0.73
C VAL A 74 -2.29 3.82 -0.67
N HIS A 75 -3.11 4.28 0.28
CA HIS A 75 -3.27 5.71 0.51
C HIS A 75 -2.25 6.24 1.51
N LEU A 76 -1.34 7.09 1.03
CA LEU A 76 -0.32 7.70 1.87
C LEU A 76 -0.89 8.87 2.65
N THR A 77 -0.67 8.87 3.97
CA THR A 77 -1.24 9.86 4.88
C THR A 77 -0.17 10.44 5.78
N GLN A 78 0.09 11.75 5.65
CA GLN A 78 1.06 12.45 6.51
C GLN A 78 0.43 12.96 7.81
N PHE A 79 -0.82 13.41 7.75
CA PHE A 79 -1.53 14.07 8.86
C PHE A 79 -2.88 13.41 9.14
N ALA A 80 -3.26 13.38 10.42
CA ALA A 80 -4.54 12.83 10.83
C ALA A 80 -5.64 13.79 10.38
N SER A 81 -6.66 13.27 9.70
CA SER A 81 -7.91 13.98 9.45
C SER A 81 -9.02 13.32 10.26
N PRO A 82 -10.16 13.98 10.50
CA PRO A 82 -11.30 13.35 11.16
C PRO A 82 -11.71 12.02 10.51
N ARG A 83 -11.74 11.95 9.17
CA ARG A 83 -12.05 10.71 8.43
C ARG A 83 -11.06 9.58 8.71
N HIS A 84 -9.78 9.91 8.81
CA HIS A 84 -8.71 8.96 9.14
C HIS A 84 -8.85 8.43 10.57
N ARG A 85 -9.40 9.23 11.50
CA ARG A 85 -9.65 8.82 12.89
C ARG A 85 -10.80 7.82 13.01
N GLU A 86 -11.68 7.74 12.02
CA GLU A 86 -12.80 6.78 11.96
C GLU A 86 -12.45 5.46 11.25
N GLY A 87 -11.17 5.22 10.93
CA GLY A 87 -10.77 3.98 10.24
C GLY A 87 -11.12 3.96 8.74
N ARG A 88 -11.50 5.10 8.15
CA ARG A 88 -11.95 5.16 6.75
C ARG A 88 -10.82 5.53 5.78
N LEU A 89 -10.71 4.76 4.70
CA LEU A 89 -9.88 5.07 3.53
C LEU A 89 -10.71 5.67 2.39
N PRO A 90 -10.07 6.32 1.39
CA PRO A 90 -10.78 6.71 0.18
C PRO A 90 -11.47 5.51 -0.50
N PRO A 91 -12.64 5.70 -1.14
CA PRO A 91 -13.39 4.60 -1.75
C PRO A 91 -12.54 3.75 -2.70
N GLY A 92 -12.56 2.43 -2.49
CA GLY A 92 -11.84 1.45 -3.31
C GLY A 92 -10.35 1.28 -2.98
N VAL A 93 -9.79 2.07 -2.07
CA VAL A 93 -8.45 1.85 -1.49
C VAL A 93 -8.54 0.81 -0.38
N ARG A 94 -7.57 -0.10 -0.31
CA ARG A 94 -7.60 -1.21 0.66
C ARG A 94 -6.50 -1.15 1.72
N ILE A 95 -5.43 -0.40 1.49
CA ILE A 95 -4.24 -0.36 2.36
C ILE A 95 -4.02 1.06 2.88
N ALA A 96 -3.83 1.18 4.20
CA ALA A 96 -3.48 2.43 4.85
C ALA A 96 -1.96 2.64 4.83
N GLY A 97 -1.52 3.85 4.46
CA GLY A 97 -0.11 4.21 4.38
C GLY A 97 0.27 5.37 5.29
N PRO A 98 0.17 5.28 6.62
CA PRO A 98 0.45 6.40 7.51
C PRO A 98 1.95 6.71 7.63
N SER A 99 2.26 7.98 7.87
CA SER A 99 3.62 8.36 8.24
C SER A 99 3.97 7.88 9.66
N ILE A 100 5.25 7.62 9.95
CA ILE A 100 5.73 7.28 11.29
C ILE A 100 5.46 8.42 12.28
N ARG A 101 5.44 9.67 11.81
CA ARG A 101 5.05 10.82 12.62
C ARG A 101 3.58 10.73 13.04
N LEU A 102 2.70 10.32 12.13
CA LEU A 102 1.29 10.08 12.45
C LEU A 102 1.15 8.97 13.49
N VAL A 103 1.83 7.84 13.26
CA VAL A 103 1.76 6.66 14.14
C VAL A 103 2.27 6.98 15.55
N ARG A 104 3.40 7.71 15.68
CA ARG A 104 3.90 8.14 16.99
C ARG A 104 2.91 9.01 17.76
N ASN A 105 2.26 9.94 17.08
CA ASN A 105 1.33 10.87 17.71
C ASN A 105 -0.05 10.25 17.98
N HIS A 106 -0.43 9.24 17.20
CA HIS A 106 -1.75 8.60 17.27
C HIS A 106 -1.62 7.09 17.02
N PRO A 107 -1.01 6.31 17.93
CA PRO A 107 -0.77 4.88 17.72
C PRO A 107 -2.07 4.09 17.53
N ALA A 108 -3.16 4.52 18.17
CA ALA A 108 -4.50 3.96 17.98
C ALA A 108 -5.06 4.12 16.54
N TYR A 109 -4.40 4.88 15.66
CA TYR A 109 -4.73 4.89 14.24
C TYR A 109 -4.50 3.52 13.59
N VAL A 110 -3.42 2.83 13.97
CA VAL A 110 -3.07 1.52 13.42
C VAL A 110 -4.15 0.48 13.77
N ALA A 111 -4.51 0.39 15.05
CA ALA A 111 -5.55 -0.51 15.54
C ALA A 111 -6.88 -0.29 14.81
N ARG A 112 -7.33 0.97 14.64
CA ARG A 112 -8.58 1.28 13.92
C ARG A 112 -8.55 0.85 12.46
N MET A 113 -7.41 0.99 11.78
CA MET A 113 -7.28 0.54 10.39
C MET A 113 -7.32 -0.99 10.30
N GLN A 114 -6.66 -1.68 11.24
CA GLN A 114 -6.69 -3.14 11.33
C GLN A 114 -8.09 -3.67 11.67
N GLU A 115 -8.79 -3.06 12.63
CA GLU A 115 -10.18 -3.37 12.98
C GLU A 115 -11.14 -3.19 11.79
N ALA A 116 -10.86 -2.22 10.92
CA ALA A 116 -11.57 -2.01 9.65
C ALA A 116 -11.13 -2.99 8.52
N GLY A 117 -10.21 -3.92 8.81
CA GLY A 117 -9.71 -4.91 7.86
C GLY A 117 -8.72 -4.35 6.82
N HIS A 118 -8.06 -3.23 7.13
CA HIS A 118 -7.05 -2.62 6.26
C HIS A 118 -5.63 -2.98 6.69
N PRO A 119 -4.79 -3.54 5.79
CA PRO A 119 -3.36 -3.63 6.03
C PRO A 119 -2.74 -2.23 6.19
N VAL A 120 -1.69 -2.12 6.99
CA VAL A 120 -1.03 -0.88 7.37
C VAL A 120 0.44 -0.91 6.96
N HIS A 121 0.84 -0.01 6.07
CA HIS A 121 2.22 0.16 5.61
C HIS A 121 2.80 1.50 6.10
N VAL A 122 3.73 1.49 7.05
CA VAL A 122 4.24 2.72 7.69
C VAL A 122 5.49 3.24 6.98
N TRP A 123 5.57 4.55 6.74
CA TRP A 123 6.72 5.22 6.14
C TRP A 123 7.14 6.49 6.90
N THR A 124 8.37 6.98 6.88
CA THR A 124 9.60 6.25 6.65
C THR A 124 10.19 5.91 8.01
N VAL A 125 10.29 4.63 8.34
CA VAL A 125 10.70 4.14 9.66
C VAL A 125 12.21 3.91 9.65
N ASN A 126 12.97 4.85 10.22
CA ASN A 126 14.45 4.82 10.16
C ASN A 126 15.11 4.62 11.53
N ASN A 127 14.39 4.86 12.63
CA ASN A 127 14.93 4.78 13.98
C ASN A 127 14.56 3.43 14.62
N PRO A 128 15.47 2.79 15.38
CA PRO A 128 15.19 1.50 16.00
C PRO A 128 13.93 1.50 16.89
N ALA A 129 13.74 2.54 17.71
CA ALA A 129 12.55 2.67 18.55
C ALA A 129 11.24 2.77 17.74
N ASP A 130 11.29 3.34 16.52
CA ASP A 130 10.14 3.42 15.62
C ASP A 130 9.86 2.06 14.97
N VAL A 131 10.90 1.26 14.69
CA VAL A 131 10.76 -0.13 14.25
C VAL A 131 10.07 -0.96 15.34
N ASP A 132 10.53 -0.86 16.59
CA ASP A 132 9.92 -1.58 17.72
C ASP A 132 8.46 -1.15 17.92
N LEU A 133 8.15 0.14 17.76
CA LEU A 133 6.78 0.63 17.79
C LEU A 133 5.93 -0.02 16.69
N CYS A 134 6.42 -0.05 15.46
CA CYS A 134 5.73 -0.69 14.35
C CYS A 134 5.50 -2.19 14.58
N VAL A 135 6.48 -2.91 15.14
CA VAL A 135 6.35 -4.32 15.52
C VAL A 135 5.29 -4.51 16.59
N ARG A 136 5.33 -3.73 17.67
CA ARG A 136 4.34 -3.82 18.76
C ARG A 136 2.91 -3.53 18.28
N LEU A 137 2.75 -2.63 17.33
CA LEU A 137 1.44 -2.30 16.74
C LEU A 137 1.01 -3.28 15.64
N GLY A 138 1.85 -4.26 15.29
CA GLY A 138 1.51 -5.30 14.32
C GLY A 138 1.31 -4.80 12.89
N VAL A 139 2.07 -3.78 12.45
CA VAL A 139 1.92 -3.24 11.09
C VAL A 139 2.40 -4.26 10.03
N ASP A 140 1.73 -4.29 8.88
CA ASP A 140 1.99 -5.27 7.81
C ASP A 140 3.27 -4.98 7.01
N ALA A 141 3.69 -3.71 6.93
CA ALA A 141 4.93 -3.36 6.27
C ALA A 141 5.61 -2.11 6.86
N VAL A 142 6.93 -2.12 6.83
CA VAL A 142 7.79 -0.96 7.11
C VAL A 142 8.47 -0.51 5.82
N ILE A 143 8.32 0.77 5.50
CA ILE A 143 9.06 1.47 4.44
C ILE A 143 10.19 2.24 5.10
N THR A 144 11.44 1.94 4.75
CA THR A 144 12.64 2.44 5.43
C THR A 144 13.74 2.80 4.45
N ASN A 145 14.57 3.78 4.81
CA ASN A 145 15.83 4.07 4.11
C ASN A 145 16.98 3.16 4.59
N ARG A 146 16.74 2.32 5.61
CA ARG A 146 17.76 1.49 6.27
C ARG A 146 17.37 0.00 6.27
N PRO A 147 17.10 -0.61 5.11
CA PRO A 147 16.54 -1.97 5.04
C PRO A 147 17.41 -3.01 5.76
N ARG A 148 18.73 -2.97 5.58
CA ARG A 148 19.66 -3.89 6.27
C ARG A 148 19.57 -3.80 7.79
N ALA A 149 19.59 -2.58 8.34
CA ALA A 149 19.55 -2.37 9.78
C ALA A 149 18.20 -2.81 10.38
N VAL A 150 17.10 -2.52 9.68
CA VAL A 150 15.76 -2.97 10.10
C VAL A 150 15.66 -4.50 10.06
N LEU A 151 16.15 -5.16 9.00
CA LEU A 151 16.15 -6.63 8.94
C LEU A 151 16.97 -7.25 10.07
N GLN A 152 18.17 -6.71 10.33
CA GLN A 152 19.01 -7.17 11.44
C GLN A 152 18.32 -7.01 12.80
N GLN A 153 17.66 -5.86 13.05
CA GLN A 153 16.90 -5.63 14.27
C GLN A 153 15.74 -6.63 14.43
N LEU A 154 15.13 -7.06 13.32
CA LEU A 154 14.04 -8.03 13.30
C LEU A 154 14.52 -9.49 13.28
N GLY A 155 15.83 -9.75 13.29
CA GLY A 155 16.40 -11.10 13.23
C GLY A 155 16.16 -11.82 11.90
N ARG A 156 16.15 -11.08 10.78
CA ARG A 156 15.88 -11.59 9.42
C ARG A 156 17.07 -11.43 8.48
#